data_AF-X0PX99-F1
#
_entry.id   AF-X0PX99-F1
#
_cell.length_a   1.000
_cell.length_b   1.000
_cell.length_c   1.000
_cell.angle_alpha   90.00
_cell.angle_beta   90.00
_cell.angle_gamma   90.00
#
_symmetry.space_group_name_H-M   'P 1'
#
loop_
_entity.id
_entity.type
_entity.pdbx_description
1 polymer ?
#
loop_
_entity_poly.entity_id
_entity_poly.type
_entity_poly.pdbx_seq_one_letter_code
_entity_poly.pdbx_strand_id
1 'polypeptide(L)'
;MASYIEPLLGTRDRALLFQRWIASLHPRDLLAVESDLAALEVPTLVVWGTGDVFFRTKWAYWLRDLIPGAREVVEIRGGKLFFPDERSRELVVELRRFWAARS
;
A
#
# COMPACT_ATOMS: atom_id res chain seq x y z
N MET A 1 -14.26 8.10 3.00
CA MET A 1 -14.80 6.76 2.62
C MET A 1 -15.83 6.85 1.49
N ALA A 2 -16.93 7.61 1.64
CA ALA A 2 -17.97 7.70 0.60
C ALA A 2 -17.44 8.15 -0.76
N SER A 3 -16.57 9.16 -0.79
CA SER A 3 -15.89 9.65 -2.01
C SER A 3 -15.07 8.60 -2.76
N TYR A 4 -14.58 7.56 -2.08
CA TYR A 4 -13.81 6.46 -2.70
C TYR A 4 -14.71 5.39 -3.32
N ILE A 5 -15.92 5.23 -2.81
CA ILE A 5 -16.82 4.14 -3.16
C ILE A 5 -17.92 4.60 -4.12
N GLU A 6 -18.35 5.86 -4.02
CA GLU A 6 -19.38 6.45 -4.86
C GLU A 6 -19.06 6.35 -6.37
N PRO A 7 -17.82 6.59 -6.85
CA PRO A 7 -17.48 6.36 -8.24
C PRO A 7 -17.58 4.88 -8.67
N LEU A 8 -17.45 3.95 -7.73
CA LEU A 8 -17.39 2.50 -7.98
C LEU A 8 -18.76 1.83 -7.91
N LEU A 9 -19.70 2.37 -7.11
CA LEU A 9 -21.01 1.77 -6.87
C LEU A 9 -22.19 2.63 -7.35
N GLY A 10 -21.92 3.80 -7.94
CA GLY A 10 -22.97 4.72 -8.40
C GLY A 10 -23.90 4.16 -9.49
N THR A 11 -23.52 3.08 -10.15
CA THR A 11 -24.37 2.32 -11.08
C THR A 11 -24.13 0.82 -10.94
N ARG A 12 -25.11 0.00 -11.36
CA ARG A 12 -25.00 -1.47 -11.36
C ARG A 12 -23.80 -1.97 -12.18
N ASP A 13 -23.57 -1.39 -13.34
CA ASP A 13 -22.46 -1.79 -14.22
C ASP A 13 -21.10 -1.52 -13.57
N ARG A 14 -20.95 -0.39 -12.89
CA ARG A 14 -19.73 -0.05 -12.15
C ARG A 14 -19.51 -0.98 -10.97
N ALA A 15 -20.57 -1.35 -10.25
CA ALA A 15 -20.49 -2.32 -9.16
C ALA A 15 -20.02 -3.70 -9.67
N LEU A 16 -20.51 -4.15 -10.84
CA LEU A 16 -20.06 -5.41 -11.46
C LEU A 16 -18.60 -5.34 -11.91
N LEU A 17 -18.18 -4.22 -12.49
CA LEU A 17 -16.77 -4.01 -12.85
C LEU A 17 -15.87 -4.02 -11.61
N PHE A 18 -16.29 -3.36 -10.53
CA PHE A 18 -15.57 -3.36 -9.27
C PHE A 18 -15.46 -4.78 -8.67
N GLN A 19 -16.55 -5.55 -8.69
CA GLN A 19 -16.54 -6.95 -8.25
C GLN A 19 -15.54 -7.78 -9.07
N ARG A 20 -15.55 -7.63 -10.40
CA ARG A 20 -14.60 -8.33 -11.29
C ARG A 20 -13.16 -7.92 -11.01
N TRP A 21 -12.92 -6.63 -10.80
CA TRP A 21 -11.60 -6.10 -10.49
C TRP A 21 -11.09 -6.64 -9.15
N ILE A 22 -11.87 -6.57 -8.08
CA ILE A 22 -11.48 -7.15 -6.77
C ILE A 22 -11.17 -8.64 -6.90
N ALA A 23 -12.01 -9.40 -7.63
CA ALA A 23 -11.80 -10.84 -7.83
C ALA A 23 -10.56 -11.16 -8.66
N SER A 24 -10.03 -10.19 -9.42
CA SER A 24 -8.83 -10.37 -10.24
C SER A 24 -7.52 -10.17 -9.46
N LEU A 25 -7.57 -9.53 -8.29
CA LEU A 25 -6.38 -9.22 -7.50
C LEU A 25 -5.80 -10.49 -6.88
N HIS A 26 -4.57 -10.87 -7.25
CA HIS A 26 -3.93 -12.06 -6.73
C HIS A 26 -2.47 -11.80 -6.30
N PRO A 27 -1.97 -12.40 -5.20
CA PRO A 27 -0.57 -12.23 -4.77
C PRO A 27 0.48 -12.59 -5.83
N ARG A 28 0.14 -13.48 -6.76
CA ARG A 28 1.01 -13.86 -7.89
C ARG A 28 1.40 -12.66 -8.76
N ASP A 29 0.53 -11.65 -8.85
CA ASP A 29 0.78 -10.48 -9.70
C ASP A 29 1.87 -9.60 -9.06
N LEU A 30 1.94 -9.55 -7.72
CA LEU A 30 3.04 -8.92 -6.99
C LEU A 30 4.34 -9.73 -7.13
N LEU A 31 4.26 -11.05 -7.06
CA LEU A 31 5.44 -11.93 -7.22
C LEU A 31 5.98 -11.92 -8.66
N ALA A 32 5.13 -11.69 -9.67
CA ALA A 32 5.54 -11.63 -11.06
C ALA A 32 6.52 -10.48 -11.35
N VAL A 33 6.52 -9.42 -10.53
CA VAL A 33 7.43 -8.27 -10.64
C VAL A 33 8.57 -8.32 -9.61
N GLU A 34 8.80 -9.47 -8.96
CA GLU A 34 9.81 -9.61 -7.89
C GLU A 34 11.21 -9.20 -8.36
N SER A 35 11.63 -9.63 -9.56
CA SER A 35 12.95 -9.29 -10.09
C SER A 35 13.11 -7.79 -10.38
N ASP A 36 12.05 -7.12 -10.84
CA ASP A 36 12.08 -5.68 -11.09
C ASP A 36 12.16 -4.89 -9.77
N LEU A 37 11.45 -5.34 -8.74
CA LEU A 37 11.52 -4.77 -7.39
C LEU A 37 12.91 -5.00 -6.74
N ALA A 38 13.51 -6.16 -6.95
CA ALA A 38 14.86 -6.46 -6.45
C ALA A 38 15.93 -5.57 -7.09
N ALA A 39 15.72 -5.14 -8.35
CA ALA A 39 16.60 -4.23 -9.06
C ALA A 39 16.39 -2.74 -8.70
N LEU A 40 15.42 -2.43 -7.83
CA LEU A 40 15.07 -1.04 -7.49
C LEU A 40 16.05 -0.45 -6.46
N GLU A 41 17.04 0.28 -6.95
CA GLU A 41 18.08 0.90 -6.10
C GLU A 41 17.69 2.27 -5.51
N VAL A 42 16.56 2.84 -5.94
CA VAL A 42 16.11 4.12 -5.38
C VAL A 42 15.67 3.93 -3.93
N PRO A 43 16.05 4.84 -3.02
CA PRO A 43 15.58 4.75 -1.65
C PRO A 43 14.05 4.82 -1.60
N THR A 44 13.49 3.92 -0.79
CA THR A 44 12.09 3.55 -0.79
C THR A 44 11.57 3.55 0.64
N LEU A 45 10.42 4.17 0.88
CA LEU A 45 9.73 4.13 2.16
C LEU A 45 8.54 3.18 2.07
N VAL A 46 8.48 2.19 2.95
CA VAL A 46 7.32 1.29 3.06
C VAL A 46 6.48 1.70 4.27
N VAL A 47 5.26 2.18 4.03
CA VAL A 47 4.27 2.51 5.07
C VAL A 47 3.09 1.56 4.97
N TRP A 48 2.69 0.93 6.08
CA TRP A 48 1.71 -0.16 6.06
C TRP A 48 0.67 -0.05 7.17
N GLY A 49 -0.62 -0.15 6.80
CA GLY A 49 -1.72 -0.25 7.77
C GLY A 49 -1.90 -1.68 8.28
N THR A 50 -2.00 -1.88 9.59
CA THR A 50 -2.11 -3.24 10.19
C THR A 50 -3.55 -3.71 10.45
N GLY A 51 -4.55 -2.90 10.11
CA GLY A 51 -5.96 -3.13 10.42
C GLY A 51 -6.76 -3.89 9.34
N ASP A 52 -6.10 -4.36 8.27
CA ASP A 52 -6.77 -4.97 7.11
C ASP A 52 -6.30 -6.41 6.86
N VAL A 53 -7.25 -7.35 6.84
CA VAL A 53 -6.98 -8.78 6.61
C VAL A 53 -6.56 -9.09 5.18
N PHE A 54 -6.96 -8.26 4.21
CA PHE A 54 -6.57 -8.41 2.81
C PHE A 54 -5.10 -8.02 2.59
N PHE A 55 -4.60 -7.05 3.38
CA PHE A 55 -3.24 -6.53 3.29
C PHE A 55 -2.38 -6.98 4.48
N ARG A 56 -2.18 -8.29 4.61
CA ARG A 56 -1.39 -8.87 5.71
C ARG A 56 0.00 -8.23 5.81
N THR A 57 0.38 -7.80 7.01
CA THR A 57 1.65 -7.09 7.30
C THR A 57 2.90 -7.82 6.82
N LYS A 58 2.87 -9.15 6.68
CA LYS A 58 3.99 -9.92 6.13
C LYS A 58 4.48 -9.40 4.76
N TRP A 59 3.58 -8.81 3.97
CA TRP A 59 3.94 -8.27 2.65
C TRP A 59 4.75 -6.98 2.75
N ALA A 60 4.53 -6.16 3.79
CA ALA A 60 5.34 -4.98 4.06
C ALA A 60 6.80 -5.37 4.30
N TYR A 61 7.00 -6.40 5.13
CA TYR A 61 8.33 -6.91 5.45
C TYR A 61 8.96 -7.64 4.26
N TRP A 62 8.18 -8.38 3.48
CA TRP A 62 8.66 -8.95 2.22
C TRP A 62 9.15 -7.85 1.25
N LEU A 63 8.43 -6.74 1.11
CA LEU A 63 8.86 -5.61 0.29
C LEU A 63 10.15 -4.96 0.81
N ARG A 64 10.26 -4.78 2.14
CA ARG A 64 11.48 -4.29 2.79
C ARG A 64 12.69 -5.19 2.48
N ASP A 65 12.50 -6.50 2.62
CA ASP A 65 13.59 -7.46 2.43
C ASP A 65 13.98 -7.63 0.95
N LEU A 66 13.03 -7.40 0.04
CA LEU A 66 13.24 -7.50 -1.39
C LEU A 66 13.90 -6.26 -2.00
N ILE A 67 13.43 -5.07 -1.65
CA ILE A 67 13.86 -3.81 -2.29
C ILE A 67 15.10 -3.28 -1.57
N PRO A 68 16.28 -3.19 -2.22
CA PRO A 68 17.52 -2.74 -1.56
C PRO A 68 17.39 -1.35 -0.90
N GLY A 69 16.61 -0.46 -1.51
CA GLY A 69 16.34 0.88 -1.01
C GLY A 69 15.34 0.96 0.14
N ALA A 70 14.64 -0.12 0.50
CA ALA A 70 13.60 -0.16 1.52
C ALA A 70 14.15 -0.66 2.86
N ARG A 71 14.67 0.25 3.68
CA ARG A 71 15.38 -0.12 4.92
C ARG A 71 14.49 -0.33 6.13
N GLU A 72 13.28 0.22 6.11
CA GLU A 72 12.35 0.16 7.23
C GLU A 72 10.89 -0.01 6.77
N VAL A 73 10.07 -0.53 7.68
CA VAL A 73 8.62 -0.56 7.55
C VAL A 73 8.04 0.32 8.64
N VAL A 74 7.27 1.32 8.25
CA VAL A 74 6.46 2.13 9.16
C VAL A 74 5.08 1.51 9.27
N GLU A 75 4.70 1.05 10.45
CA GLU A 75 3.36 0.51 10.71
C GLU A 75 2.41 1.57 11.24
N ILE A 76 1.29 1.79 10.54
CA ILE A 76 0.14 2.56 11.03
C ILE A 76 -0.81 1.59 11.73
N ARG A 77 -0.68 1.51 13.07
CA ARG A 77 -1.44 0.56 13.88
C ARG A 77 -2.95 0.76 13.74
N GLY A 78 -3.64 -0.31 13.34
CA GLY A 78 -5.08 -0.31 13.09
C GLY A 78 -5.50 0.45 11.83
N GLY A 79 -4.56 1.00 11.05
CA GLY A 79 -4.84 1.62 9.76
C GLY A 79 -5.31 0.59 8.74
N LYS A 80 -6.35 0.92 7.97
CA LYS A 80 -6.88 0.09 6.88
C LYS A 80 -6.47 0.66 5.53
N LEU A 81 -7.02 0.16 4.43
CA LEU A 81 -6.73 0.62 3.07
C LEU A 81 -6.69 2.15 2.88
N PHE A 82 -7.55 2.90 3.59
CA PHE A 82 -7.66 4.36 3.47
C PHE A 82 -6.93 5.14 4.57
N PHE A 83 -6.00 4.50 5.29
CA PHE A 83 -5.18 5.19 6.30
C PHE A 83 -4.46 6.45 5.78
N PRO A 84 -4.07 6.59 4.49
CA PRO A 84 -3.45 7.82 4.02
C PRO A 84 -4.31 9.07 4.25
N ASP A 85 -5.64 8.97 4.18
CA ASP A 85 -6.53 10.07 4.52
C ASP A 85 -6.92 10.06 6.00
N GLU A 86 -7.37 8.90 6.48
CA GLU A 86 -7.93 8.73 7.84
C GLU A 86 -6.89 9.01 8.93
N ARG A 87 -5.62 8.73 8.63
CA ARG A 87 -4.46 8.83 9.54
C ARG A 87 -3.34 9.66 8.89
N SER A 88 -3.70 10.61 8.02
CA SER A 88 -2.78 11.47 7.27
C SER A 88 -1.70 12.14 8.13
N ARG A 89 -2.03 12.55 9.36
CA ARG A 89 -1.07 13.17 10.29
C ARG A 89 0.08 12.24 10.66
N GLU A 90 -0.20 10.94 10.85
CA GLU A 90 0.84 9.93 11.12
C GLU A 90 1.70 9.70 9.88
N LEU A 91 1.07 9.55 8.71
CA LEU A 91 1.79 9.36 7.44
C LEU A 91 2.71 10.54 7.10
N VAL A 92 2.23 11.78 7.24
CA VAL A 92 2.99 12.99 6.87
C VAL A 92 4.26 13.16 7.71
N VAL A 93 4.26 12.76 8.98
CA VAL A 93 5.46 12.79 9.82
C VAL A 93 6.56 11.91 9.22
N GLU A 94 6.21 10.70 8.81
CA GLU A 94 7.17 9.73 8.31
C GLU A 94 7.66 10.08 6.90
N LEU A 95 6.77 10.62 6.04
CA LEU A 95 7.17 11.19 4.75
C LEU A 95 8.20 12.31 4.90
N ARG A 96 7.98 13.24 5.85
CA ARG A 96 8.91 14.35 6.10
C ARG A 96 10.26 13.85 6.61
N ARG A 97 10.27 12.87 7.52
CA ARG A 97 11.52 12.25 8.01
C ARG A 97 12.29 11.61 6.87
N PHE A 98 11.60 10.85 6.02
CA PHE A 98 12.20 10.19 4.88
C PHE A 98 12.81 11.19 3.88
N TRP A 99 12.13 12.31 3.60
CA TRP A 99 12.67 13.35 2.72
C TRP A 99 13.86 14.10 3.34
N ALA A 100 13.79 14.46 4.62
CA ALA A 100 14.86 15.17 5.30
C ALA A 100 16.15 14.34 5.43
N ALA A 101 16.03 13.00 5.55
CA ALA A 101 17.18 12.10 5.55
C ALA A 101 17.87 11.97 4.17
N ARG A 102 17.28 12.54 3.12
CA ARG A 102 17.73 12.41 1.72
C ARG A 102 18.05 13.74 1.03
N SER A 103 17.89 14.87 1.74
CA SER A 103 18.29 16.21 1.34
C SER A 103 19.72 16.53 1.77
#